data_AF-A0A0B1TZC9-F1
#
_entry.id   AF-A0A0B1TZC9-F1
#
_cell.length_a   1.000
_cell.length_b   1.000
_cell.length_c   1.000
_cell.angle_alpha   90.00
_cell.angle_beta   90.00
_cell.angle_gamma   90.00
#
_symmetry.space_group_name_H-M   'P 1'
#
loop_
_entity.id
_entity.type
_entity.pdbx_description
1 polymer ?
#
loop_
_entity_poly.entity_id
_entity_poly.type
_entity_poly.pdbx_seq_one_letter_code
_entity_poly.pdbx_strand_id
1 'polypeptide(L)'
;MGQEILLFTWLHQADRTCQAVHPRRDLSRPLTGVFSTRSPDRPNPIGLHQVRVTGIAGNVVSLDALEALNQTPVIDIKPLADRGGKD
;
A
#
# COMPACT_ATOMS: atom_id res chain seq x y z
N MET A 1 -1.48 15.70 -15.57
CA MET A 1 -2.04 15.83 -14.20
C MET A 1 -3.25 14.91 -14.12
N GLY A 2 -3.40 14.11 -13.06
CA GLY A 2 -4.46 13.11 -12.97
C GLY A 2 -4.09 11.68 -13.39
N GLN A 3 -2.81 11.39 -13.60
CA GLN A 3 -2.34 10.03 -13.85
C GLN A 3 -2.47 9.18 -12.58
N GLU A 4 -3.00 7.97 -12.72
CA GLU A 4 -3.00 6.97 -11.65
C GLU A 4 -1.73 6.12 -11.71
N ILE A 5 -1.18 5.85 -10.53
CA ILE A 5 0.02 5.04 -10.34
C ILE A 5 -0.21 4.00 -9.24
N LEU A 6 0.57 2.92 -9.29
CA LEU A 6 0.77 2.02 -8.17
C LEU A 6 2.01 2.48 -7.40
N LEU A 7 1.82 2.88 -6.15
CA LEU A 7 2.87 3.21 -5.21
C LEU A 7 3.11 2.03 -4.27
N PHE A 8 4.36 1.59 -4.18
CA PHE A 8 4.78 0.56 -3.24
C PHE A 8 5.56 1.20 -2.10
N THR A 9 5.18 0.87 -0.87
CA THR A 9 5.81 1.40 0.35
C THR A 9 6.32 0.29 1.24
N TRP A 10 7.37 0.54 2.02
CA TRP A 10 7.78 -0.32 3.12
C TRP A 10 7.13 0.15 4.44
N LEU A 11 6.21 -0.62 4.99
CA LEU A 11 5.52 -0.29 6.25
C LEU A 11 6.48 -0.57 7.43
N HIS A 12 7.41 0.35 7.62
CA HIS A 12 8.59 0.22 8.49
C HIS A 12 8.30 -0.03 9.99
N GLN A 13 7.06 0.17 10.45
CA GLN A 13 6.63 -0.12 11.82
C GLN A 13 5.91 -1.47 11.99
N ALA A 14 5.74 -2.23 10.90
CA ALA A 14 5.02 -3.50 10.93
C ALA A 14 5.78 -4.60 11.68
N ASP A 15 5.05 -5.46 12.39
CA ASP A 15 5.57 -6.71 12.93
C ASP A 15 5.72 -7.74 11.80
N ARG A 16 6.97 -8.13 11.53
CA ARG A 16 7.32 -9.07 10.46
C ARG A 16 7.24 -10.53 10.88
N THR A 17 7.05 -10.79 12.16
CA THR A 17 6.94 -12.15 12.72
C THR A 17 5.49 -12.62 12.79
N CYS A 18 4.53 -11.68 12.71
CA CYS A 18 3.10 -11.96 12.73
C CYS A 18 2.68 -12.86 11.56
N GLN A 19 1.98 -13.95 11.88
CA GLN A 19 1.44 -14.91 10.89
C GLN A 19 -0.08 -14.89 10.79
N ALA A 20 -0.77 -14.37 11.80
CA ALA A 20 -2.23 -14.24 11.80
C ALA A 20 -2.68 -13.04 12.65
N VAL A 21 -3.78 -12.41 12.25
CA VAL A 21 -4.38 -11.27 12.96
C VAL A 21 -5.88 -11.47 13.11
N HIS A 22 -6.47 -10.77 14.08
CA HIS A 22 -7.88 -10.44 14.04
C HIS A 22 -8.06 -9.28 13.05
N PRO A 23 -8.68 -9.47 11.87
CA PRO A 23 -8.73 -8.44 10.84
C PRO A 23 -9.36 -7.14 11.37
N ARG A 24 -8.80 -5.98 10.99
CA ARG A 24 -9.19 -4.65 11.51
C ARG A 24 -9.02 -4.51 13.03
N ARG A 25 -8.25 -5.41 13.68
CA ARG A 25 -8.08 -5.50 15.13
C ARG A 25 -9.39 -5.77 15.89
N ASP A 26 -10.37 -6.35 15.22
CA ASP A 26 -11.66 -6.71 15.80
C ASP A 26 -11.63 -8.14 16.34
N LEU A 27 -11.57 -8.28 17.66
CA LEU A 27 -11.46 -9.57 18.35
C LEU A 27 -12.69 -10.47 18.17
N SER A 28 -13.83 -9.93 17.72
CA SER A 28 -15.01 -10.74 17.39
C SER A 28 -14.85 -11.52 16.08
N ARG A 29 -13.93 -11.08 15.20
CA ARG A 29 -13.65 -11.75 13.92
C ARG A 29 -12.69 -12.92 14.15
N PRO A 30 -12.80 -14.00 13.37
CA PRO A 30 -11.89 -15.13 13.51
C PRO A 30 -10.44 -14.71 13.24
N LEU A 31 -9.52 -15.33 14.00
CA LEU A 31 -8.09 -15.22 13.73
C LEU A 31 -7.81 -15.69 12.30
N THR A 32 -7.18 -14.84 11.49
CA THR A 32 -7.03 -15.03 10.05
C THR A 32 -5.57 -14.85 9.66
N GLY A 33 -5.03 -15.78 8.86
CA GLY A 33 -3.65 -15.71 8.39
C GLY A 33 -3.35 -14.42 7.62
N VAL A 34 -2.15 -13.84 7.80
CA VAL A 34 -1.84 -12.50 7.26
C VAL A 34 -1.97 -12.42 5.73
N PHE A 35 -1.69 -13.51 5.00
CA PHE A 35 -1.77 -13.57 3.54
C PHE A 35 -3.20 -13.50 2.98
N SER A 36 -4.23 -13.81 3.76
CA SER A 36 -5.63 -13.62 3.37
C SER A 36 -6.20 -12.28 3.86
N THR A 37 -5.36 -11.36 4.32
CA THR A 37 -5.75 -10.04 4.82
C THR A 37 -4.93 -8.91 4.18
N ARG A 38 -5.32 -7.67 4.52
CA ARG A 38 -4.52 -6.45 4.24
C ARG A 38 -3.77 -5.94 5.48
N SER A 39 -3.47 -6.80 6.46
CA SER A 39 -2.72 -6.39 7.66
C SER A 39 -1.36 -5.78 7.28
N PRO A 40 -0.93 -4.65 7.87
CA PRO A 40 0.43 -4.15 7.67
C PRO A 40 1.48 -5.14 8.22
N ASP A 41 1.14 -5.87 9.29
CA ASP A 41 1.96 -6.90 9.91
C ASP A 41 1.98 -8.14 9.03
N ARG A 42 3.15 -8.46 8.47
CA ARG A 42 3.44 -9.56 7.53
C ARG A 42 4.95 -9.70 7.32
N PRO A 43 5.45 -10.88 6.87
CA PRO A 43 6.89 -11.11 6.71
C PRO A 43 7.65 -10.07 5.87
N ASN A 44 7.02 -9.63 4.77
CA ASN A 44 7.50 -8.54 3.91
C ASN A 44 6.43 -7.44 3.89
N PRO A 45 6.55 -6.39 4.72
CA PRO A 45 5.52 -5.39 4.97
C PRO A 45 5.42 -4.37 3.84
N ILE A 46 5.13 -4.86 2.64
CA ILE A 46 4.95 -4.06 1.44
C ILE A 46 3.48 -3.59 1.41
N GLY A 47 3.30 -2.27 1.45
CA GLY A 47 2.04 -1.60 1.16
C GLY A 47 1.89 -1.38 -0.34
N LEU A 48 0.66 -1.50 -0.85
CA LEU A 48 0.30 -1.28 -2.23
C LEU A 48 -0.83 -0.27 -2.29
N HIS A 49 -0.59 0.86 -2.93
CA HIS A 49 -1.53 1.99 -3.00
C HIS A 49 -1.77 2.35 -4.45
N GLN A 50 -3.03 2.45 -4.86
CA GLN A 50 -3.42 3.12 -6.09
C GLN A 50 -3.67 4.58 -5.75
N VAL A 51 -2.85 5.48 -6.30
CA VAL A 51 -2.88 6.91 -5.97
C VAL A 51 -2.86 7.75 -7.24
N ARG A 52 -3.42 8.95 -7.15
CA ARG A 52 -3.48 9.91 -8.26
C ARG A 52 -2.43 10.99 -8.07
N VAL A 53 -1.64 11.26 -9.11
CA VAL A 53 -0.66 12.35 -9.11
C VAL A 53 -1.37 13.69 -9.31
N THR A 54 -1.19 14.59 -8.36
CA THR A 54 -1.75 15.95 -8.36
C THR A 54 -0.75 17.02 -8.78
N GLY A 55 0.55 16.72 -8.72
CA GLY A 55 1.61 17.64 -9.14
C GLY A 55 2.99 17.00 -9.17
N ILE A 56 3.88 17.55 -9.97
CA ILE A 56 5.30 17.18 -10.01
C ILE A 56 6.13 18.45 -10.01
N ALA A 57 7.06 18.56 -9.07
CA ALA A 57 8.00 19.67 -8.95
C ALA A 57 9.41 19.11 -8.70
N GLY A 58 10.23 19.05 -9.76
CA GLY A 58 11.54 18.40 -9.69
C GLY A 58 11.42 16.91 -9.32
N ASN A 59 12.02 16.53 -8.19
CA ASN A 59 11.97 15.17 -7.66
C ASN A 59 10.83 14.96 -6.63
N VAL A 60 9.95 15.94 -6.44
CA VAL A 60 8.81 15.86 -5.53
C VAL A 60 7.54 15.56 -6.33
N VAL A 61 6.86 14.47 -5.97
CA VAL A 61 5.56 14.09 -6.53
C VAL A 61 4.50 14.35 -5.47
N SER A 62 3.54 15.22 -5.79
CA SER A 62 2.36 15.43 -4.97
C SER A 62 1.29 14.43 -5.37
N LEU A 63 0.68 13.82 -4.37
CA LEU A 63 -0.37 12.81 -4.52
C LEU A 63 -1.65 13.33 -3.88
N ASP A 64 -2.78 12.75 -4.28
CA ASP A 64 -4.03 12.84 -3.53
C ASP A 64 -3.95 12.00 -2.24
N ALA A 65 -5.08 11.56 -1.68
CA ALA A 65 -5.14 10.75 -0.46
C ALA A 65 -4.22 9.50 -0.50
N LEU A 66 -3.39 9.36 0.53
CA LEU A 66 -2.52 8.21 0.80
C LEU A 66 -2.57 7.88 2.30
N GLU A 67 -2.89 6.64 2.64
CA GLU A 67 -2.91 6.15 4.02
C GLU A 67 -1.54 5.56 4.39
N ALA A 68 -0.54 6.43 4.53
CA ALA A 68 0.79 6.07 5.02
C ALA A 68 1.24 7.04 6.12
N LEU A 69 2.02 6.52 7.07
CA LEU A 69 2.65 7.35 8.09
C LEU A 69 3.69 8.26 7.46
N ASN A 70 3.91 9.44 8.04
CA ASN A 70 5.03 10.29 7.64
C ASN A 70 6.34 9.49 7.69
N GLN A 71 7.24 9.76 6.73
CA GLN A 71 8.52 9.05 6.55
C GLN A 71 8.41 7.56 6.19
N THR A 72 7.22 7.06 5.83
CA THR A 72 7.11 5.71 5.26
C THR A 72 7.95 5.60 3.99
N PRO A 73 8.96 4.71 3.93
CA PRO A 73 9.80 4.59 2.75
C PRO A 73 9.01 4.17 1.51
N VAL A 74 9.24 4.88 0.41
CA VAL A 74 8.80 4.45 -0.92
C VAL A 74 9.84 3.47 -1.46
N ILE A 75 9.38 2.33 -1.97
CA ILE A 75 10.26 1.31 -2.55
C ILE A 75 10.15 1.23 -4.07
N ASP A 76 8.99 1.58 -4.65
CA ASP A 76 8.78 1.54 -6.09
C ASP A 76 7.55 2.36 -6.52
N ILE A 77 7.54 2.79 -7.78
CA ILE A 77 6.46 3.53 -8.43
C ILE A 77 6.24 2.91 -9.80
N LYS A 78 5.00 2.49 -10.10
CA LYS A 78 4.64 1.93 -11.41
C LYS A 78 3.44 2.66 -12.00
N PRO A 79 3.35 2.82 -13.34
CA PRO A 79 2.12 3.26 -13.95
C PRO A 79 0.98 2.28 -13.60
N LEU A 80 -0.21 2.78 -13.33
CA LEU A 80 -1.38 1.91 -13.30
C LEU A 80 -1.62 1.47 -14.76
N ALA A 81 -1.45 0.18 -15.04
CA ALA A 81 -1.72 -0.34 -16.38
C ALA A 81 -3.19 -0.10 -16.72
N ASP A 82 -3.46 0.49 -17.89
CA ASP A 82 -4.81 0.49 -18.44
C ASP A 82 -5.27 -0.97 -18.56
N ARG A 83 -6.47 -1.26 -18.03
CA ARG A 83 -7.18 -2.49 -18.38
C ARG A 83 -7.69 -2.35 -19.81
N GLY A 84 -6.79 -2.23 -20.78
CA GLY A 84 -7.11 -2.39 -22.18
C GLY A 84 -7.69 -3.79 -22.35
N GLY A 85 -8.96 -3.85 -22.77
CA GLY A 85 -9.59 -5.09 -23.17
C GLY A 85 -8.69 -5.81 -24.17
N LYS A 86 -8.57 -7.12 -24.01
CA LYS A 86 -8.24 -7.98 -25.12
C LYS A 86 -9.35 -7.80 -26.15
N ASP A 87 -9.07 -7.08 -27.23
CA ASP A 87 -9.61 -7.47 -28.53
C ASP A 87 -8.97 -8.81 -28.94
#